data_AF-A0A7Y2CB37-F1
#
_entry.id   AF-A0A7Y2CB37-F1
#
_cell.length_a   1.000
_cell.length_b   1.000
_cell.length_c   1.000
_cell.angle_alpha   90.00
_cell.angle_beta   90.00
_cell.angle_gamma   90.00
#
_symmetry.space_group_name_H-M   'P 1'
#
loop_
_entity.id
_entity.type
_entity.pdbx_description
1 polymer ?
#
loop_
_entity_poly.entity_id
_entity_poly.type
_entity_poly.pdbx_seq_one_letter_code
_entity_poly.pdbx_strand_id
1 'polypeptide(L)'
;MDKKEPAPVKSEVPTNQSAPKPTLDASRSDVDRRLVQHAEPSVERNSDFRYTKRLKREILKRAGLGLLHEGDDVTHPVYHRGALFVKRTIDIAGSITAIVLLAPVWILVAILVKLTSKGPILFVQDRVGQQGKWVRTLKFRTMVVNAEQRLQDLLDSDPELRKQYEQFHKLESDPRVTPVGEFLRRHSLDELPQFLNVLGGSMSLVGPRGYLAYEVMKLKDMDRILKV
;
A
#
# COMPACT_ATOMS: atom_id res chain seq x y z
N MET A 1 21.65 -71.49 21.72
CA MET A 1 21.67 -70.47 22.80
C MET A 1 21.31 -69.16 22.17
N ASP A 2 20.04 -68.75 22.25
CA ASP A 2 19.70 -67.33 22.17
C ASP A 2 18.26 -67.06 22.63
N LYS A 3 18.16 -66.03 23.48
CA LYS A 3 17.04 -65.13 23.80
C LYS A 3 15.75 -65.64 24.43
N LYS A 4 15.72 -65.48 25.76
CA LYS A 4 14.56 -65.22 26.62
C LYS A 4 14.12 -63.76 26.47
N GLU A 5 12.82 -63.53 26.33
CA GLU A 5 12.13 -62.27 26.70
C GLU A 5 11.98 -62.21 28.24
N PRO A 6 11.88 -61.02 28.87
CA PRO A 6 10.56 -60.37 28.98
C PRO A 6 10.57 -58.80 29.01
N ALA A 7 9.40 -58.22 28.72
CA ALA A 7 9.02 -56.81 28.98
C ALA A 7 8.41 -56.65 30.41
N PRO A 8 7.89 -55.47 30.84
CA PRO A 8 8.32 -54.06 30.71
C PRO A 8 8.48 -53.37 32.10
N VAL A 9 9.19 -52.23 32.19
CA VAL A 9 9.18 -51.37 33.39
C VAL A 9 8.44 -50.07 33.09
N LYS A 10 7.32 -49.86 33.79
CA LYS A 10 6.62 -48.58 33.92
C LYS A 10 7.37 -47.72 34.95
N SER A 11 7.62 -46.44 34.62
CA SER A 11 7.78 -45.40 35.63
C SER A 11 6.97 -44.17 35.21
N GLU A 12 6.02 -43.83 36.08
CA GLU A 12 5.13 -42.68 36.00
C GLU A 12 5.90 -41.40 36.33
N VAL A 13 5.62 -40.31 35.60
CA VAL A 13 5.93 -38.94 36.02
C VAL A 13 4.65 -38.12 35.87
N PRO A 14 4.23 -37.36 36.90
CA PRO A 14 2.87 -36.85 36.99
C PRO A 14 2.60 -35.64 36.10
N THR A 15 1.36 -35.61 35.64
CA THR A 15 0.69 -34.52 34.95
C THR A 15 0.69 -33.24 35.79
N ASN A 16 1.22 -32.14 35.23
CA ASN A 16 0.76 -30.80 35.57
C ASN A 16 0.68 -29.95 34.31
N GLN A 17 -0.41 -30.12 33.55
CA GLN A 17 -0.78 -29.21 32.47
C GLN A 17 -1.60 -28.06 33.08
N SER A 18 -0.91 -27.03 33.57
CA SER A 18 -1.53 -25.70 33.65
C SER A 18 -1.61 -25.15 32.22
N ALA A 19 -2.82 -24.89 31.74
CA ALA A 19 -3.05 -24.34 30.40
C ALA A 19 -2.19 -23.06 30.18
N PRO A 20 -1.49 -22.92 29.05
CA PRO A 20 -0.76 -21.69 28.77
C PRO A 20 -1.76 -20.55 28.63
N LYS A 21 -1.62 -19.53 29.51
CA LYS A 21 -2.32 -18.25 29.33
C LYS A 21 -1.99 -17.72 27.93
N PRO A 22 -2.98 -17.19 27.18
CA PRO A 22 -2.71 -16.65 25.86
C PRO A 22 -1.67 -15.53 26.00
N THR A 23 -0.52 -15.73 25.35
CA THR A 23 0.52 -14.73 25.25
C THR A 23 -0.05 -13.50 24.55
N LEU A 24 0.30 -12.32 25.05
CA LEU A 24 -0.08 -10.99 24.53
C LEU A 24 0.25 -10.76 23.04
N ASP A 25 0.95 -11.70 22.40
CA ASP A 25 1.38 -11.67 21.00
C ASP A 25 0.34 -12.27 20.04
N ALA A 26 -0.39 -13.31 20.47
CA ALA A 26 -1.39 -13.97 19.62
C ALA A 26 -2.56 -13.03 19.29
N SER A 27 -3.06 -12.26 20.27
CA SER A 27 -4.15 -11.30 20.04
C SER A 27 -3.74 -10.09 19.20
N ARG A 28 -2.46 -9.70 19.23
CA ARG A 28 -1.90 -8.65 18.35
C ARG A 28 -1.86 -9.11 16.90
N SER A 29 -1.41 -10.34 16.65
CA SER A 29 -1.36 -10.91 15.30
C SER A 29 -2.74 -11.06 14.64
N ASP A 30 -3.77 -11.39 15.41
CA ASP A 30 -5.15 -11.51 14.89
C ASP A 30 -5.80 -10.16 14.59
N VAL A 31 -5.53 -9.13 15.41
CA VAL A 31 -5.99 -7.76 15.14
C VAL A 31 -5.30 -7.20 13.90
N ASP A 32 -4.01 -7.47 13.74
CA ASP A 32 -3.22 -7.07 12.57
C ASP A 32 -3.70 -7.76 11.31
N ARG A 33 -3.97 -9.07 11.36
CA ARG A 33 -4.55 -9.82 10.24
C ARG A 33 -5.88 -9.23 9.80
N ARG A 34 -6.77 -8.92 10.74
CA ARG A 34 -8.08 -8.31 10.42
C ARG A 34 -7.93 -6.91 9.85
N LEU A 35 -7.04 -6.08 10.39
CA LEU A 35 -6.80 -4.72 9.88
C LEU A 35 -6.13 -4.73 8.50
N VAL A 36 -5.21 -5.66 8.25
CA VAL A 36 -4.57 -5.86 6.94
C VAL A 36 -5.58 -6.35 5.92
N GLN A 37 -6.46 -7.30 6.28
CA GLN A 37 -7.58 -7.72 5.42
C GLN A 37 -8.52 -6.55 5.06
N HIS A 38 -8.79 -5.63 6.00
CA HIS A 38 -9.58 -4.42 5.73
C HIS A 38 -8.78 -3.31 5.03
N ALA A 39 -7.45 -3.43 4.96
CA ALA A 39 -6.57 -2.53 4.22
C ALA A 39 -6.37 -2.99 2.76
N GLU A 40 -6.93 -4.13 2.38
CA GLU A 40 -6.91 -4.63 1.01
C GLU A 40 -7.80 -3.76 0.09
N PRO A 41 -7.35 -3.51 -1.15
CA PRO A 41 -7.89 -2.43 -1.97
C PRO A 41 -9.21 -2.82 -2.64
N SER A 42 -10.37 -2.48 -2.07
CA SER A 42 -11.64 -2.62 -2.80
C SER A 42 -11.91 -1.46 -3.78
N VAL A 43 -11.62 -1.68 -5.06
CA VAL A 43 -11.59 -0.66 -6.14
C VAL A 43 -12.97 -0.13 -6.56
N GLU A 44 -14.09 -0.75 -6.17
CA GLU A 44 -15.41 -0.39 -6.71
C GLU A 44 -16.08 0.86 -6.11
N ARG A 45 -15.55 1.46 -5.05
CA ARG A 45 -16.07 2.75 -4.55
C ARG A 45 -15.10 3.89 -4.79
N ASN A 46 -15.15 4.36 -6.03
CA ASN A 46 -14.66 5.68 -6.40
C ASN A 46 -15.17 6.69 -5.36
N SER A 47 -14.24 7.39 -4.69
CA SER A 47 -14.42 8.49 -3.70
C SER A 47 -14.58 8.19 -2.20
N ASP A 48 -14.80 6.95 -1.74
CA ASP A 48 -15.15 6.73 -0.32
C ASP A 48 -14.35 5.66 0.43
N PHE A 49 -13.15 5.29 -0.06
CA PHE A 49 -12.19 4.51 0.74
C PHE A 49 -11.54 5.41 1.81
N ARG A 50 -12.38 5.97 2.69
CA ARG A 50 -11.90 6.47 3.97
C ARG A 50 -11.46 5.23 4.74
N TYR A 51 -10.14 5.01 4.79
CA TYR A 51 -9.53 4.17 5.81
C TYR A 51 -10.28 4.41 7.11
N THR A 52 -10.76 3.32 7.72
CA THR A 52 -11.53 3.43 8.95
C THR A 52 -10.74 4.31 9.92
N LYS A 53 -11.42 5.16 10.70
CA LYS A 53 -10.74 5.98 11.72
C LYS A 53 -9.81 5.11 12.58
N ARG A 54 -10.17 3.84 12.77
CA ARG A 54 -9.35 2.81 13.42
C ARG A 54 -8.04 2.51 12.68
N LEU A 55 -8.07 2.23 11.38
CA LEU A 55 -6.86 1.92 10.61
C LEU A 55 -5.92 3.13 10.49
N LYS A 56 -6.47 4.34 10.30
CA LYS A 56 -5.66 5.58 10.34
C LYS A 56 -4.95 5.75 11.69
N ARG A 57 -5.68 5.57 12.79
CA ARG A 57 -5.10 5.64 14.15
C ARG A 57 -4.03 4.59 14.36
N GLU A 58 -4.24 3.36 13.89
CA GLU A 58 -3.26 2.29 14.06
C GLU A 58 -1.97 2.57 13.29
N ILE A 59 -2.07 3.07 12.06
CA ILE A 59 -0.91 3.52 11.27
C ILE A 59 -0.19 4.67 11.99
N LEU A 60 -0.90 5.69 12.46
CA LEU A 60 -0.27 6.80 13.19
C LEU A 60 0.42 6.32 14.47
N LYS A 61 -0.23 5.42 15.22
CA LYS A 61 0.33 4.81 16.43
C LYS A 61 1.61 4.04 16.13
N ARG A 62 1.62 3.21 15.09
CA ARG A 62 2.78 2.42 14.67
C ARG A 62 3.95 3.26 14.13
N ALA A 63 3.67 4.47 13.65
CA ALA A 63 4.70 5.40 13.16
C ALA A 63 5.38 6.18 14.30
N GLY A 64 5.00 5.91 15.55
CA GLY A 64 5.37 6.73 16.69
C GLY A 64 4.78 8.13 16.63
N LEU A 65 3.72 8.33 15.82
CA LEU A 65 3.01 9.60 15.58
C LEU A 65 1.64 9.64 16.28
N GLY A 66 1.32 8.63 17.10
CA GLY A 66 0.00 8.43 17.71
C GLY A 66 -0.43 9.51 18.72
N LEU A 67 0.45 10.47 19.04
CA LEU A 67 0.19 11.61 19.92
C LEU A 67 0.21 12.96 19.19
N LEU A 68 0.44 12.97 17.88
CA LEU A 68 0.38 14.20 17.10
C LEU A 68 -1.09 14.52 16.82
N HIS A 69 -1.53 15.67 17.31
CA HIS A 69 -2.82 16.23 16.92
C HIS A 69 -2.84 16.44 15.40
N GLU A 70 -4.04 16.38 14.84
CA GLU A 70 -4.32 16.77 13.46
C GLU A 70 -3.94 18.25 13.28
N GLY A 71 -2.67 18.53 12.99
CA GLY A 71 -2.08 19.88 13.01
C GLY A 71 -0.64 19.99 13.52
N ASP A 72 -0.09 18.94 14.15
CA ASP A 72 1.29 18.98 14.64
C ASP A 72 2.28 18.64 13.50
N ASP A 73 2.80 19.67 12.84
CA ASP A 73 3.93 19.53 11.92
C ASP A 73 5.19 19.16 12.72
N VAL A 74 5.58 17.88 12.69
CA VAL A 74 6.89 17.48 13.21
C VAL A 74 7.93 18.12 12.31
N THR A 75 8.67 19.04 12.89
CA THR A 75 9.70 19.84 12.22
C THR A 75 10.56 19.01 11.27
N HIS A 76 10.62 19.42 10.00
CA HIS A 76 11.69 19.04 9.10
C HIS A 76 13.05 19.21 9.80
N PRO A 77 14.05 18.33 9.57
CA PRO A 77 15.40 18.57 10.04
C PRO A 77 15.86 19.92 9.48
N VAL A 78 15.87 20.95 10.33
CA VAL A 78 16.26 22.36 10.11
C VAL A 78 16.49 22.76 8.64
N TYR A 79 15.46 22.64 7.79
CA TYR A 79 15.50 23.30 6.49
C TYR A 79 15.11 24.76 6.76
N HIS A 80 16.03 25.68 6.48
CA HIS A 80 15.69 27.09 6.50
C HIS A 80 14.46 27.33 5.62
N ARG A 81 13.52 28.19 6.04
CA ARG A 81 12.28 28.47 5.28
C ARG A 81 12.55 28.82 3.81
N GLY A 82 13.69 29.45 3.53
CA GLY A 82 14.16 29.71 2.16
C GLY A 82 14.45 28.45 1.35
N ALA A 83 15.03 27.40 1.96
CA ALA A 83 15.28 26.13 1.29
C ALA A 83 13.97 25.41 0.91
N LEU A 84 12.95 25.43 1.78
CA LEU A 84 11.62 24.89 1.46
C LEU A 84 10.95 25.69 0.32
N PHE A 85 11.10 27.01 0.31
CA PHE A 85 10.58 27.86 -0.76
C PHE A 85 11.26 27.56 -2.11
N VAL A 86 12.59 27.46 -2.13
CA VAL A 86 13.36 27.10 -3.32
C VAL A 86 12.96 25.70 -3.80
N LYS A 87 12.89 24.73 -2.89
CA LYS A 87 12.45 23.36 -3.19
C LYS A 87 11.06 23.35 -3.84
N ARG A 88 10.12 24.11 -3.28
CA ARG A 88 8.76 24.22 -3.79
C ARG A 88 8.71 24.89 -5.17
N THR A 89 9.55 25.89 -5.38
CA THR A 89 9.67 26.58 -6.67
C THR A 89 10.20 25.62 -7.75
N ILE A 90 11.23 24.83 -7.43
CA ILE A 90 11.77 23.79 -8.32
C ILE A 90 10.69 22.75 -8.65
N ASP A 91 9.92 22.30 -7.64
CA ASP A 91 8.83 21.35 -7.85
C ASP A 91 7.78 21.85 -8.83
N ILE A 92 7.33 23.09 -8.64
CA ILE A 92 6.32 23.70 -9.50
C ILE A 92 6.89 23.89 -10.90
N ALA A 93 8.06 24.51 -11.04
CA ALA A 93 8.68 24.78 -12.34
C ALA A 93 8.95 23.49 -13.12
N GLY A 94 9.53 22.47 -12.47
CA GLY A 94 9.79 21.18 -13.08
C GLY A 94 8.50 20.45 -13.49
N SER A 95 7.47 20.50 -12.65
CA SER A 95 6.17 19.86 -12.96
C SER A 95 5.45 20.55 -14.11
N ILE A 96 5.42 21.89 -14.16
CA ILE A 96 4.86 22.65 -15.30
C ILE A 96 5.61 22.28 -16.57
N THR A 97 6.95 22.28 -16.52
CA THR A 97 7.79 21.93 -17.67
C THR A 97 7.49 20.52 -18.17
N ALA A 98 7.43 19.53 -17.27
CA ALA A 98 7.08 18.17 -17.61
C ALA A 98 5.68 18.05 -18.21
N ILE A 99 4.68 18.72 -17.64
CA ILE A 99 3.30 18.70 -18.15
C ILE A 99 3.23 19.29 -19.55
N VAL A 100 3.87 20.43 -19.81
CA VAL A 100 3.85 21.08 -21.13
C VAL A 100 4.55 20.22 -22.18
N LEU A 101 5.76 19.74 -21.89
CA LEU A 101 6.54 18.93 -22.83
C LEU A 101 5.90 17.56 -23.09
N LEU A 102 5.28 16.96 -22.08
CA LEU A 102 4.64 15.65 -22.19
C LEU A 102 3.14 15.73 -22.50
N ALA A 103 2.56 16.92 -22.68
CA ALA A 103 1.13 17.08 -22.97
C ALA A 103 0.66 16.22 -24.17
N PRO A 104 1.39 16.12 -25.29
CA PRO A 104 0.99 15.25 -26.40
C PRO A 104 0.92 13.77 -25.98
N VAL A 105 1.87 13.32 -25.16
CA VAL A 105 1.91 11.94 -24.63
C VAL A 105 0.73 11.70 -23.69
N TRP A 106 0.39 12.66 -22.83
CA TRP A 106 -0.77 12.55 -21.94
C TRP A 106 -2.07 12.39 -22.71
N ILE A 107 -2.27 13.20 -23.75
CA ILE A 107 -3.48 13.14 -24.58
C ILE A 107 -3.56 11.78 -25.28
N LEU A 108 -2.45 11.31 -25.86
CA LEU A 108 -2.39 10.01 -26.51
C LEU A 108 -2.72 8.87 -25.53
N VAL A 109 -2.09 8.86 -24.36
CA VAL A 109 -2.35 7.86 -23.32
C VAL A 109 -3.81 7.91 -22.85
N ALA A 110 -4.36 9.10 -22.65
CA ALA A 110 -5.75 9.30 -22.26
C ALA A 110 -6.73 8.70 -23.29
N ILE A 111 -6.46 8.89 -24.59
CA ILE A 111 -7.23 8.29 -25.68
C ILE A 111 -7.10 6.76 -25.65
N LEU A 112 -5.88 6.22 -25.58
CA LEU A 112 -5.64 4.77 -25.53
C LEU A 112 -6.36 4.10 -24.36
N VAL A 113 -6.30 4.70 -23.16
CA VAL A 113 -7.01 4.21 -21.96
C VAL A 113 -8.53 4.26 -22.15
N LYS A 114 -9.05 5.28 -22.83
CA LYS A 114 -10.48 5.43 -23.09
C LYS A 114 -11.00 4.43 -24.12
N LEU A 115 -10.19 4.12 -25.14
CA LEU A 115 -10.55 3.17 -26.20
C LEU A 115 -10.44 1.71 -25.75
N THR A 116 -9.51 1.39 -24.85
CA THR A 116 -9.26 0.00 -24.42
C THR A 116 -10.00 -0.43 -23.15
N SER A 117 -10.58 0.51 -22.40
CA SER A 117 -11.34 0.21 -21.19
C SER A 117 -12.47 1.22 -20.96
N LYS A 118 -13.68 0.75 -20.62
CA LYS A 118 -14.81 1.62 -20.26
C LYS A 118 -14.52 2.37 -18.95
N GLY A 119 -15.05 3.57 -18.72
CA GLY A 119 -14.94 4.31 -17.44
C GLY A 119 -13.95 5.51 -17.43
N PRO A 120 -13.50 5.97 -16.25
CA PRO A 120 -12.65 7.16 -16.10
C PRO A 120 -11.19 6.93 -16.52
N ILE A 121 -10.56 7.94 -17.11
CA ILE A 121 -9.16 7.89 -17.58
C ILE A 121 -8.19 7.84 -16.40
N LEU A 122 -8.48 8.61 -15.35
CA LEU A 122 -7.65 8.69 -14.16
C LEU A 122 -8.15 7.73 -13.08
N PHE A 123 -7.20 7.12 -12.41
CA PHE A 123 -7.37 6.34 -11.18
C PHE A 123 -6.71 7.11 -10.03
N VAL A 124 -7.39 7.16 -8.89
CA VAL A 124 -6.89 7.79 -7.67
C VAL A 124 -6.53 6.69 -6.68
N GLN A 125 -5.32 6.73 -6.13
CA GLN A 125 -4.86 5.79 -5.14
C GLN A 125 -4.41 6.51 -3.87
N ASP A 126 -4.98 6.13 -2.73
CA ASP A 126 -4.50 6.63 -1.44
C ASP A 126 -3.17 6.00 -1.07
N ARG A 127 -2.25 6.85 -0.60
CA ARG A 127 -0.93 6.49 -0.09
C ARG A 127 -0.70 7.16 1.25
N VAL A 128 0.07 6.50 2.10
CA VAL A 128 0.64 7.08 3.32
C VAL A 128 1.96 7.73 2.93
N GLY A 129 1.99 9.06 2.96
CA GLY A 129 3.16 9.87 2.69
C GLY A 129 3.93 10.24 3.96
N GLN A 130 4.76 11.27 3.85
CA GLN A 130 5.58 11.79 4.94
C GLN A 130 4.72 12.11 6.18
N GLN A 131 5.24 11.78 7.36
CA GLN A 131 4.60 11.95 8.68
C GLN A 131 3.23 11.27 8.77
N GLY A 132 3.02 10.18 8.03
CA GLY A 132 1.75 9.46 8.04
C GLY A 132 0.59 10.25 7.39
N LYS A 133 0.87 11.38 6.73
CA LYS A 133 -0.14 12.16 6.03
C LYS A 133 -0.64 11.38 4.82
N TRP A 134 -1.95 11.31 4.66
CA TRP A 134 -2.57 10.62 3.53
C TRP A 134 -2.51 11.49 2.29
N VAL A 135 -2.04 10.92 1.19
CA VAL A 135 -1.88 11.57 -0.11
C VAL A 135 -2.66 10.79 -1.15
N ARG A 136 -3.48 11.50 -1.94
CA ARG A 136 -4.19 10.94 -3.09
C ARG A 136 -3.32 11.03 -4.33
N THR A 137 -2.73 9.92 -4.75
CA THR A 137 -1.87 9.83 -5.94
C THR A 137 -2.71 9.60 -7.19
N LEU A 138 -2.52 10.42 -8.23
CA LEU A 138 -3.17 10.30 -9.53
C LEU A 138 -2.37 9.37 -10.44
N LYS A 139 -3.06 8.51 -11.17
CA LYS A 139 -2.48 7.64 -12.20
C LYS A 139 -3.40 7.53 -13.41
N PHE A 140 -2.88 7.20 -14.58
CA PHE A 140 -3.71 6.68 -15.65
C PHE A 140 -4.20 5.30 -15.26
N ARG A 141 -5.45 5.00 -15.59
CA ARG A 141 -6.02 3.70 -15.32
C ARG A 141 -5.42 2.65 -16.24
N THR A 142 -4.87 1.60 -15.64
CA THR A 142 -4.25 0.48 -16.36
C THR A 142 -5.06 -0.82 -16.25
N MET A 143 -6.08 -0.86 -15.40
CA MET A 143 -6.89 -2.04 -15.12
C MET A 143 -8.32 -1.88 -15.65
N VAL A 144 -9.00 -3.00 -15.87
CA VAL A 144 -10.40 -3.06 -16.26
C VAL A 144 -11.32 -2.52 -15.16
N VAL A 145 -12.53 -2.11 -15.54
CA VAL A 145 -13.60 -1.81 -14.58
C VAL A 145 -13.91 -3.09 -13.80
N ASN A 146 -14.13 -2.97 -12.49
CA ASN A 146 -14.35 -4.09 -11.56
C ASN A 146 -13.12 -5.00 -11.37
N ALA A 147 -11.91 -4.47 -11.56
CA ALA A 147 -10.68 -5.19 -11.28
C ALA A 147 -10.68 -5.86 -9.89
N GLU A 148 -11.26 -5.22 -8.87
CA GLU A 148 -11.32 -5.86 -7.56
C GLU A 148 -12.26 -7.06 -7.51
N GLN A 149 -13.49 -6.92 -8.00
CA GLN A 149 -14.42 -8.04 -8.00
C GLN A 149 -13.79 -9.25 -8.71
N ARG A 150 -13.15 -9.00 -9.85
CA ARG A 150 -12.39 -10.03 -10.57
C ARG A 150 -11.23 -10.61 -9.77
N LEU A 151 -10.55 -9.80 -8.95
CA LEU A 151 -9.52 -10.32 -8.06
C LEU A 151 -10.13 -11.29 -7.06
N GLN A 152 -11.20 -10.88 -6.36
CA GLN A 152 -11.85 -11.72 -5.37
C GLN A 152 -12.34 -13.03 -5.99
N ASP A 153 -13.00 -12.96 -7.15
CA ASP A 153 -13.44 -14.14 -7.90
C ASP A 153 -12.27 -15.08 -8.24
N LEU A 154 -11.12 -14.52 -8.66
CA LEU A 154 -9.91 -15.30 -8.93
C LEU A 154 -9.34 -15.95 -7.67
N LEU A 155 -9.20 -15.19 -6.58
CA LEU A 155 -8.67 -15.67 -5.31
C LEU A 155 -9.60 -16.70 -4.64
N ASP A 156 -10.91 -16.63 -4.88
CA ASP A 156 -11.89 -17.62 -4.43
C ASP A 156 -11.88 -18.89 -5.28
N SER A 157 -11.65 -18.75 -6.58
CA SER A 157 -11.59 -19.89 -7.51
C SER A 157 -10.27 -20.66 -7.50
N ASP A 158 -9.16 -20.03 -7.09
CA ASP A 158 -7.82 -20.60 -7.17
C ASP A 158 -6.98 -20.36 -5.88
N PRO A 159 -6.81 -21.42 -5.05
CA PRO A 159 -6.01 -21.34 -3.83
C PRO A 159 -4.52 -21.02 -4.04
N GLU A 160 -3.94 -21.34 -5.20
CA GLU A 160 -2.53 -21.05 -5.48
C GLU A 160 -2.34 -19.59 -5.87
N LEU A 161 -3.26 -19.02 -6.67
CA LEU A 161 -3.30 -17.58 -6.92
C LEU A 161 -3.53 -16.81 -5.61
N ARG A 162 -4.35 -17.33 -4.69
CA ARG A 162 -4.52 -16.75 -3.36
C ARG A 162 -3.21 -16.67 -2.59
N LYS A 163 -2.48 -17.79 -2.48
CA LYS A 163 -1.18 -17.80 -1.78
C LYS A 163 -0.19 -16.83 -2.43
N GLN A 164 -0.13 -16.82 -3.77
CA GLN A 164 0.73 -15.90 -4.50
C GLN A 164 0.38 -14.44 -4.17
N TYR A 165 -0.91 -14.10 -4.20
CA TYR A 165 -1.36 -12.74 -3.90
C TYR A 165 -1.14 -12.36 -2.43
N GLU A 166 -1.37 -13.25 -1.47
CA GLU A 166 -1.11 -13.00 -0.05
C GLU A 166 0.38 -12.73 0.22
N GLN A 167 1.27 -13.43 -0.51
CA GLN A 167 2.71 -13.27 -0.38
C GLN A 167 3.23 -11.99 -1.06
N PHE A 168 2.83 -11.76 -2.32
CA PHE A 168 3.44 -10.72 -3.17
C PHE A 168 2.55 -9.49 -3.39
N HIS A 169 1.27 -9.55 -3.02
CA HIS A 169 0.22 -8.58 -3.37
C HIS A 169 0.18 -8.23 -4.87
N LYS A 170 0.60 -9.17 -5.70
CA LYS A 170 0.66 -9.10 -7.15
C LYS A 170 0.50 -10.49 -7.72
N LEU A 171 -0.20 -10.58 -8.84
CA LEU A 171 -0.24 -11.77 -9.68
C LEU A 171 0.82 -11.60 -10.77
N GLU A 172 1.52 -12.69 -11.14
CA GLU A 172 2.51 -12.66 -12.21
C GLU A 172 1.89 -12.32 -13.56
N SER A 173 0.76 -12.96 -13.87
CA SER A 173 -0.07 -12.65 -15.03
C SER A 173 -1.43 -12.18 -14.54
N ASP A 174 -1.59 -10.87 -14.41
CA ASP A 174 -2.79 -10.27 -13.84
C ASP A 174 -3.83 -9.98 -14.93
N PRO A 175 -4.90 -10.80 -15.06
CA PRO A 175 -5.90 -10.64 -16.12
C PRO A 175 -6.77 -9.37 -15.95
N ARG A 176 -6.59 -8.64 -14.86
CA ARG A 176 -7.24 -7.36 -14.62
C ARG A 176 -6.53 -6.22 -15.35
N VAL A 177 -5.26 -6.39 -15.71
CA VAL A 177 -4.46 -5.38 -16.41
C VAL A 177 -4.79 -5.43 -17.89
N THR A 178 -5.08 -4.27 -18.47
CA THR A 178 -5.32 -4.16 -19.92
C THR A 178 -4.00 -4.22 -20.69
N PRO A 179 -3.98 -4.63 -21.98
CA PRO A 179 -2.74 -4.63 -22.77
C PRO A 179 -2.06 -3.25 -22.84
N VAL A 180 -2.84 -2.18 -23.03
CA VAL A 180 -2.33 -0.81 -22.93
C VAL A 180 -1.83 -0.51 -21.53
N GLY A 181 -2.57 -0.92 -20.50
CA GLY A 181 -2.16 -0.75 -19.11
C GLY A 181 -0.83 -1.44 -18.77
N GLU A 182 -0.57 -2.61 -19.33
CA GLU A 182 0.71 -3.31 -19.17
C GLU A 182 1.86 -2.49 -19.78
N PHE A 183 1.66 -1.97 -21.00
CA PHE A 183 2.62 -1.08 -21.64
C PHE A 183 2.88 0.19 -20.82
N LEU A 184 1.82 0.82 -20.29
CA LEU A 184 1.94 2.02 -19.46
C LEU A 184 2.74 1.77 -18.19
N ARG A 185 2.48 0.65 -17.49
CA ARG A 185 3.21 0.26 -16.27
C ARG A 185 4.68 -0.01 -16.54
N ARG A 186 4.98 -0.70 -17.65
CA ARG A 186 6.35 -1.06 -18.04
C ARG A 186 7.24 0.18 -18.24
N HIS A 187 6.65 1.25 -18.76
CA HIS A 187 7.35 2.51 -19.04
C HIS A 187 7.05 3.61 -18.01
N SER A 188 6.37 3.27 -16.90
CA SER A 188 5.92 4.21 -15.86
C SER A 188 5.11 5.40 -16.38
N LEU A 189 4.49 5.25 -17.56
CA LEU A 189 3.65 6.29 -18.16
C LEU A 189 2.34 6.44 -17.41
N ASP A 190 1.91 5.42 -16.67
CA ASP A 190 0.71 5.49 -15.83
C ASP A 190 0.87 6.48 -14.66
N GLU A 191 2.09 6.84 -14.29
CA GLU A 191 2.37 7.75 -13.17
C GLU A 191 2.50 9.21 -13.58
N LEU A 192 2.48 9.52 -14.89
CA LEU A 192 2.56 10.90 -15.36
C LEU A 192 1.55 11.86 -14.69
N PRO A 193 0.28 11.46 -14.43
CA PRO A 193 -0.68 12.31 -13.71
C PRO A 193 -0.22 12.82 -12.34
N GLN A 194 0.79 12.19 -11.73
CA GLN A 194 1.37 12.65 -10.46
C GLN A 194 2.03 14.03 -10.54
N PHE A 195 2.41 14.53 -11.73
CA PHE A 195 2.86 15.91 -11.85
C PHE A 195 1.78 16.92 -11.41
N LEU A 196 0.49 16.58 -11.56
CA LEU A 196 -0.61 17.39 -11.02
C LEU A 196 -0.65 17.37 -9.48
N ASN A 197 -0.28 16.24 -8.86
CA ASN A 197 -0.14 16.16 -7.41
C ASN A 197 1.00 17.04 -6.90
N VAL A 198 2.10 17.10 -7.65
CA VAL A 198 3.20 18.00 -7.34
C VAL A 198 2.76 19.46 -7.47
N LEU A 199 2.07 19.84 -8.55
CA LEU A 199 1.50 21.19 -8.66
C LEU A 199 0.53 21.51 -7.51
N GLY A 200 -0.34 20.56 -7.15
CA GLY A 200 -1.27 20.70 -6.02
C GLY A 200 -0.62 20.72 -4.63
N GLY A 201 0.69 20.46 -4.54
CA GLY A 201 1.43 20.50 -3.27
C GLY A 201 1.23 19.27 -2.38
N SER A 202 0.53 18.25 -2.86
CA SER A 202 0.37 16.99 -2.13
C SER A 202 1.58 16.07 -2.29
N MET A 203 2.44 16.33 -3.28
CA MET A 203 3.66 15.58 -3.58
C MET A 203 4.80 16.55 -3.96
N SER A 204 6.00 15.99 -4.08
CA SER A 204 7.23 16.66 -4.47
C SER A 204 7.87 15.88 -5.62
N LEU A 205 8.61 16.53 -6.53
CA LEU A 205 9.35 15.83 -7.60
C LEU A 205 10.39 14.87 -7.02
N VAL A 206 11.00 15.27 -5.91
CA VAL A 206 12.00 14.50 -5.17
C VAL A 206 11.58 14.43 -3.71
N GLY A 207 11.24 13.24 -3.24
CA GLY A 207 10.77 13.03 -1.87
C GLY A 207 10.65 11.54 -1.53
N PRO A 208 10.33 11.22 -0.27
CA PRO A 208 10.11 9.83 0.15
C PRO A 208 8.92 9.22 -0.61
N ARG A 209 9.02 7.92 -0.89
CA ARG A 209 7.96 7.16 -1.57
C ARG A 209 6.69 7.11 -0.70
N GLY A 210 5.53 7.30 -1.32
CA GLY A 210 4.24 7.02 -0.68
C GLY A 210 3.94 5.52 -0.64
N TYR A 211 3.58 5.00 0.53
CA TYR A 211 3.31 3.58 0.75
C TYR A 211 1.82 3.28 0.74
N LEU A 212 1.44 2.08 0.31
CA LEU A 212 0.08 1.59 0.50
C LEU A 212 -0.13 1.22 1.96
N ALA A 213 -1.37 1.36 2.46
CA ALA A 213 -1.66 1.08 3.85
C ALA A 213 -1.23 -0.31 4.32
N TYR A 214 -1.45 -1.34 3.49
CA TYR A 214 -1.01 -2.69 3.82
C TYR A 214 0.53 -2.82 3.82
N GLU A 215 1.25 -2.08 2.95
CA GLU A 215 2.72 -2.06 2.95
C GLU A 215 3.20 -1.47 4.28
N VAL A 216 2.60 -0.36 4.70
CA VAL A 216 2.88 0.30 5.98
C VAL A 216 2.67 -0.65 7.15
N MET A 217 1.59 -1.42 7.17
CA MET A 217 1.31 -2.39 8.24
C MET A 217 2.33 -3.54 8.33
N LYS A 218 3.04 -3.85 7.24
CA LYS A 218 4.09 -4.89 7.19
C LYS A 218 5.49 -4.37 7.51
N LEU A 219 5.72 -3.06 7.52
CA LEU A 219 7.03 -2.48 7.83
C LEU A 219 7.37 -2.66 9.32
N LYS A 220 8.57 -3.20 9.60
CA LYS A 220 9.07 -3.38 10.97
C LYS A 220 9.53 -2.05 11.60
N ASP A 221 10.08 -1.14 10.81
CA ASP A 221 10.65 0.14 11.26
C ASP A 221 9.97 1.35 10.58
N MET A 222 8.67 1.50 10.83
CA MET A 222 7.82 2.52 10.21
C MET A 222 8.30 3.96 10.49
N ASP A 223 8.83 4.17 11.69
CA ASP A 223 9.35 5.44 12.18
C ASP A 223 10.44 6.04 11.29
N ARG A 224 11.31 5.21 10.70
CA ARG A 224 12.44 5.71 9.90
C ARG A 224 12.04 6.16 8.51
N ILE A 225 11.00 5.55 7.94
CA ILE A 225 10.63 5.74 6.53
C ILE A 225 9.68 6.94 6.37
N LEU A 226 8.83 7.19 7.35
CA LEU A 226 7.84 8.27 7.28
C LEU A 226 8.36 9.60 7.87
N LYS A 227 9.49 9.63 8.58
CA LYS A 227 10.01 10.84 9.25
C LYS A 227 11.05 11.63 8.44
N VAL A 228 11.54 11.11 7.30
CA VAL A 228 12.56 11.77 6.45
C VAL A 228 11.93 12.64 5.38
#